data_AF-A0A660W8A7-F1
#
_entry.id   AF-A0A660W8A7-F1
#
_cell.length_a   1.000
_cell.length_b   1.000
_cell.length_c   1.000
_cell.angle_alpha   90.00
_cell.angle_beta   90.00
_cell.angle_gamma   90.00
#
_symmetry.space_group_name_H-M   'P 1'
#
loop_
_entity.id
_entity.type
_entity.pdbx_description
1 polymer ?
#
loop_
_entity_poly.entity_id
_entity_poly.type
_entity_poly.pdbx_seq_one_letter_code
_entity_poly.pdbx_strand_id
1 'polypeptide(L)'
;MRKFVLFMVLFAAVPAMAVSNVDITCTVDGNEVTVSYATDANLIRAFGLDITVDTANIVDLVMVDPNYRIYPGQIVIEDGNVTDYNTPYVPGDLGDADLTVEMGSLYTMDANYAGDPNLGYGMQPGTSGVLFKFYVDGDCNYVVTENELRGGVVMEDPEEDPNVTLCSGNITIVTDCMAATNPGYANWLYWGKPDCWCYKRQCRGDVDGLKQGPFWVSQNDLALFRLSINKLEAQLPPNGECSDFDHQKQGPFWVSQNDLAIFRLYINKLEAQVPCCDSNQDCVPDGVNYNFWTN
;
A
#
# COMPACT_ATOMS: atom_id res chain seq x y z
N MET A 1 -44.03 18.37 -67.11
CA MET A 1 -42.83 17.51 -67.04
C MET A 1 -42.01 17.94 -65.83
N ARG A 2 -41.88 17.04 -64.85
CA ARG A 2 -41.17 17.25 -63.58
C ARG A 2 -39.67 17.25 -63.84
N LYS A 3 -38.94 18.26 -63.34
CA LYS A 3 -37.48 18.22 -63.19
C LYS A 3 -37.19 18.25 -61.69
N PHE A 4 -36.98 17.07 -61.11
CA PHE A 4 -36.45 16.94 -59.75
C PHE A 4 -34.95 17.24 -59.80
N VAL A 5 -34.53 18.28 -59.09
CA VAL A 5 -33.13 18.59 -58.81
C VAL A 5 -32.68 17.61 -57.72
N LEU A 6 -31.75 16.72 -58.05
CA LEU A 6 -31.12 15.81 -57.11
C LEU A 6 -29.97 16.57 -56.41
N PHE A 7 -30.22 17.09 -55.21
CA PHE A 7 -29.18 17.57 -54.31
C PHE A 7 -28.54 16.34 -53.66
N MET A 8 -27.35 15.96 -54.13
CA MET A 8 -26.53 14.93 -53.52
C MET A 8 -25.87 15.55 -52.27
N VAL A 9 -26.52 15.37 -51.11
CA VAL A 9 -25.94 15.70 -49.81
C VAL A 9 -24.85 14.68 -49.54
N LEU A 10 -23.61 15.06 -49.85
CA LEU A 10 -22.41 14.33 -49.42
C LEU A 10 -22.30 14.53 -47.91
N PHE A 11 -22.85 13.61 -47.12
CA PHE A 11 -22.50 13.48 -45.71
C PHE A 11 -21.03 13.08 -45.66
N ALA A 12 -20.14 14.08 -45.51
CA ALA A 12 -18.80 13.84 -45.04
C ALA A 12 -18.93 13.29 -43.62
N ALA A 13 -18.87 11.96 -43.49
CA ALA A 13 -18.55 11.34 -42.23
C ALA A 13 -17.14 11.80 -41.89
N VAL A 14 -17.03 12.86 -41.09
CA VAL A 14 -15.77 13.23 -40.48
C VAL A 14 -15.37 12.00 -39.66
N PRO A 15 -14.20 11.39 -39.88
CA PRO A 15 -13.75 10.34 -38.99
C PRO A 15 -13.77 10.93 -37.59
N ALA A 16 -14.51 10.30 -36.67
CA ALA A 16 -14.34 10.58 -35.26
C ALA A 16 -12.90 10.18 -34.96
N MET A 17 -12.01 11.18 -34.87
CA MET A 17 -10.64 10.98 -34.41
C MET A 17 -10.78 10.32 -33.04
N ALA A 18 -10.32 9.06 -32.93
CA ALA A 18 -10.33 8.37 -31.66
C ALA A 18 -9.44 9.18 -30.72
N VAL A 19 -10.04 9.73 -29.66
CA VAL A 19 -9.30 10.41 -28.60
C VAL A 19 -8.55 9.33 -27.85
N SER A 20 -7.24 9.54 -27.70
CA SER A 20 -6.37 8.69 -26.89
C SER A 20 -6.71 8.84 -25.41
N ASN A 21 -6.50 7.77 -24.64
CA ASN A 21 -6.75 7.76 -23.21
C ASN A 21 -5.47 7.38 -22.46
N VAL A 22 -5.21 8.11 -21.38
CA VAL A 22 -4.21 7.75 -20.38
C VAL A 22 -4.91 7.52 -19.06
N ASP A 23 -4.76 6.33 -18.50
CA ASP A 23 -5.35 5.97 -17.22
C ASP A 23 -4.27 5.93 -16.13
N ILE A 24 -4.35 6.86 -15.18
CA ILE A 24 -3.60 6.82 -13.94
C ILE A 24 -4.44 6.09 -12.88
N THR A 25 -3.89 5.01 -12.36
CA THR A 25 -4.58 4.13 -11.40
C THR A 25 -3.79 4.03 -10.10
N CYS A 26 -4.51 3.91 -8.99
CA CYS A 26 -3.92 3.86 -7.66
C CYS A 26 -4.40 2.63 -6.90
N THR A 27 -3.44 1.91 -6.30
CA THR A 27 -3.69 0.74 -5.45
C THR A 27 -3.13 1.02 -4.07
N VAL A 28 -3.92 0.79 -3.02
CA VAL A 28 -3.53 1.03 -1.63
C VAL A 28 -3.13 -0.29 -0.97
N ASP A 29 -2.02 -0.27 -0.24
CA ASP A 29 -1.57 -1.36 0.64
C ASP A 29 -0.99 -0.78 1.95
N GLY A 30 -1.76 -0.88 3.04
CA GLY A 30 -1.39 -0.24 4.31
C GLY A 30 -1.30 1.30 4.16
N ASN A 31 -0.14 1.87 4.45
CA ASN A 31 0.12 3.30 4.29
C ASN A 31 0.77 3.67 2.94
N GLU A 32 0.90 2.71 2.04
CA GLU A 32 1.48 2.88 0.70
C GLU A 32 0.37 3.05 -0.34
N VAL A 33 0.57 3.97 -1.28
CA VAL A 33 -0.21 4.06 -2.50
C VAL A 33 0.70 3.86 -3.71
N THR A 34 0.45 2.81 -4.48
CA THR A 34 1.11 2.53 -5.74
C THR A 34 0.39 3.26 -6.87
N VAL A 35 1.08 4.16 -7.58
CA VAL A 35 0.57 4.90 -8.74
C VAL A 35 1.08 4.26 -10.02
N SER A 36 0.15 3.85 -10.88
CA SER A 36 0.41 3.17 -12.15
C SER A 36 -0.22 3.91 -13.32
N TYR A 37 0.27 3.66 -14.52
CA TYR A 37 -0.26 4.25 -15.76
C TYR A 37 -0.56 3.17 -16.80
N ALA A 38 -1.47 3.48 -17.69
CA ALA A 38 -1.66 2.81 -18.97
C ALA A 38 -2.06 3.82 -20.04
N THR A 39 -1.65 3.60 -21.29
CA THR A 39 -2.07 4.39 -22.46
C THR A 39 -2.53 3.46 -23.57
N ASP A 40 -3.61 3.82 -24.25
CA ASP A 40 -4.06 3.16 -25.50
C ASP A 40 -3.48 3.82 -26.76
N ALA A 41 -2.55 4.77 -26.56
CA ALA A 41 -2.10 5.71 -27.58
C ALA A 41 -0.59 5.67 -27.81
N ASN A 42 -0.02 6.80 -28.26
CA ASN A 42 1.44 6.94 -28.29
C ASN A 42 2.01 6.90 -26.87
N LEU A 43 3.31 6.76 -26.79
CA LEU A 43 3.98 6.67 -25.51
C LEU A 43 3.99 8.00 -24.78
N ILE A 44 4.07 7.89 -23.46
CA ILE A 44 4.16 9.04 -22.57
C ILE A 44 5.64 9.41 -22.42
N ARG A 45 5.95 10.69 -22.60
CA ARG A 45 7.28 11.27 -22.45
C ARG A 45 7.53 11.76 -21.04
N ALA A 46 6.53 12.35 -20.40
CA ALA A 46 6.65 12.90 -19.06
C ALA A 46 5.30 12.95 -18.33
N PHE A 47 5.38 13.07 -17.02
CA PHE A 47 4.28 13.32 -16.10
C PHE A 47 4.64 14.50 -15.20
N GLY A 48 3.72 15.45 -15.08
CA GLY A 48 3.63 16.43 -14.01
C GLY A 48 2.34 16.18 -13.23
N LEU A 49 2.45 15.73 -11.99
CA LEU A 49 1.31 15.34 -11.15
C LEU A 49 1.37 16.07 -9.81
N ASP A 50 0.20 16.41 -9.27
CA ASP A 50 0.04 16.84 -7.88
C ASP A 50 -0.67 15.75 -7.08
N ILE A 51 -0.17 15.47 -5.88
CA ILE A 51 -0.78 14.58 -4.91
C ILE A 51 -1.18 15.42 -3.71
N THR A 52 -2.46 15.35 -3.34
CA THR A 52 -2.97 15.99 -2.13
C THR A 52 -3.58 14.94 -1.22
N VAL A 53 -3.29 15.06 0.08
CA VAL A 53 -3.94 14.35 1.18
C VAL A 53 -4.58 15.34 2.15
N ASP A 54 -5.50 14.90 3.02
CA ASP A 54 -6.24 15.80 3.93
C ASP A 54 -5.80 15.72 5.41
N THR A 55 -5.93 14.57 6.05
CA THR A 55 -5.74 14.38 7.51
C THR A 55 -4.40 13.75 7.88
N ALA A 56 -3.51 13.58 6.91
CA ALA A 56 -2.18 13.01 7.05
C ALA A 56 -1.16 13.86 6.25
N ASN A 57 0.10 13.47 6.30
CA ASN A 57 1.15 14.02 5.46
C ASN A 57 1.76 12.94 4.57
N ILE A 58 2.31 13.35 3.44
CA ILE A 58 3.08 12.47 2.55
C ILE A 58 4.52 12.44 3.04
N VAL A 59 4.98 11.28 3.51
CA VAL A 59 6.27 11.15 4.21
C VAL A 59 7.40 10.57 3.37
N ASP A 60 7.07 9.88 2.27
CA ASP A 60 8.07 9.31 1.38
C ASP A 60 7.51 9.12 -0.05
N LEU A 61 8.41 9.10 -1.03
CA LEU A 61 8.12 8.84 -2.43
C LEU A 61 9.22 7.96 -3.05
N VAL A 62 8.83 6.80 -3.57
CA VAL A 62 9.74 5.83 -4.19
C VAL A 62 9.44 5.67 -5.66
N MET A 63 10.43 5.98 -6.50
CA MET A 63 10.35 5.77 -7.94
C MET A 63 10.48 4.29 -8.29
N VAL A 64 9.52 3.79 -9.09
CA VAL A 64 9.47 2.37 -9.48
C VAL A 64 9.85 2.18 -10.94
N ASP A 65 9.31 2.98 -11.86
CA ASP A 65 9.65 2.87 -13.28
C ASP A 65 11.05 3.45 -13.54
N PRO A 66 12.02 2.62 -13.96
CA PRO A 66 13.37 3.08 -14.19
C PRO A 66 13.52 3.97 -15.43
N ASN A 67 12.50 4.07 -16.29
CA ASN A 67 12.57 4.83 -17.54
C ASN A 67 12.15 6.30 -17.37
N TYR A 68 11.49 6.66 -16.26
CA TYR A 68 11.09 8.04 -15.92
C TYR A 68 11.98 8.63 -14.82
N ARG A 69 13.27 8.83 -15.11
CA ARG A 69 14.30 9.27 -14.13
C ARG A 69 14.80 10.70 -14.34
N ILE A 70 14.13 11.45 -15.19
CA ILE A 70 14.49 12.82 -15.53
C ILE A 70 13.51 13.71 -14.83
N TYR A 71 14.00 14.63 -13.99
CA TYR A 71 13.16 15.45 -13.13
C TYR A 71 13.33 16.91 -13.57
N PRO A 72 12.53 17.40 -14.55
CA PRO A 72 12.83 18.63 -15.28
C PRO A 72 12.99 19.88 -14.41
N GLY A 73 12.21 19.98 -13.33
CA GLY A 73 12.27 21.10 -12.40
C GLY A 73 13.52 21.13 -11.51
N GLN A 74 14.30 20.04 -11.46
CA GLN A 74 15.38 19.86 -10.48
C GLN A 74 16.71 19.36 -11.09
N ILE A 75 16.70 18.87 -12.33
CA ILE A 75 17.87 18.34 -13.02
C ILE A 75 18.94 19.40 -13.24
N VAL A 76 20.21 19.02 -13.01
CA VAL A 76 21.38 19.88 -13.26
C VAL A 76 22.09 19.40 -14.51
N ILE A 77 22.27 20.32 -15.46
CA ILE A 77 22.94 20.08 -16.72
C ILE A 77 24.16 21.00 -16.83
N GLU A 78 25.35 20.42 -16.96
CA GLU A 78 26.61 21.12 -17.17
C GLU A 78 27.28 20.64 -18.45
N ASP A 79 27.71 21.56 -19.31
CA ASP A 79 28.34 21.27 -20.60
C ASP A 79 27.55 20.27 -21.47
N GLY A 80 26.22 20.33 -21.39
CA GLY A 80 25.30 19.46 -22.13
C GLY A 80 25.12 18.05 -21.57
N ASN A 81 25.68 17.76 -20.39
CA ASN A 81 25.52 16.48 -19.70
C ASN A 81 24.74 16.66 -18.40
N VAL A 82 23.93 15.66 -18.06
CA VAL A 82 23.28 15.62 -16.74
C VAL A 82 24.33 15.30 -15.69
N THR A 83 24.55 16.20 -14.74
CA THR A 83 25.50 16.00 -13.63
C THR A 83 24.81 15.64 -12.32
N ASP A 84 23.52 16.00 -12.18
CA ASP A 84 22.67 15.59 -11.06
C ASP A 84 21.22 15.47 -11.54
N TYR A 85 20.59 14.32 -11.30
CA TYR A 85 19.18 14.11 -11.62
C TYR A 85 18.26 14.67 -10.53
N ASN A 86 18.76 14.81 -9.29
CA ASN A 86 18.04 15.28 -8.11
C ASN A 86 16.81 14.40 -7.77
N THR A 87 15.80 14.96 -7.09
CA THR A 87 14.56 14.26 -6.71
C THR A 87 13.41 14.52 -7.69
N PRO A 88 12.47 13.57 -7.85
CA PRO A 88 11.26 13.74 -8.66
C PRO A 88 10.23 14.70 -8.07
N TYR A 89 10.42 15.15 -6.83
CA TYR A 89 9.52 16.06 -6.13
C TYR A 89 10.21 17.38 -5.77
N VAL A 90 9.42 18.42 -5.50
CA VAL A 90 9.94 19.71 -5.07
C VAL A 90 10.55 19.60 -3.67
N PRO A 91 11.81 20.05 -3.47
CA PRO A 91 12.45 19.98 -2.16
C PRO A 91 11.66 20.75 -1.09
N GLY A 92 11.20 20.04 -0.06
CA GLY A 92 10.42 20.59 1.04
C GLY A 92 9.00 20.05 1.13
N ASP A 93 8.46 19.47 0.05
CA ASP A 93 7.08 18.96 0.01
C ASP A 93 6.89 17.67 0.85
N LEU A 94 7.96 16.91 1.12
CA LEU A 94 7.85 15.75 2.01
C LEU A 94 7.63 16.20 3.45
N GLY A 95 6.62 15.60 4.09
CA GLY A 95 6.12 16.00 5.39
C GLY A 95 4.96 16.99 5.33
N ASP A 96 4.53 17.39 4.14
CA ASP A 96 3.32 18.19 3.91
C ASP A 96 2.18 17.37 3.30
N ALA A 97 0.99 17.97 3.25
CA ALA A 97 -0.23 17.39 2.70
C ALA A 97 -0.29 17.45 1.15
N ASP A 98 0.59 18.24 0.53
CA ASP A 98 0.65 18.46 -0.91
C ASP A 98 2.04 18.10 -1.42
N LEU A 99 2.11 17.34 -2.51
CA LEU A 99 3.35 16.92 -3.15
C LEU A 99 3.25 17.08 -4.66
N THR A 100 4.11 17.92 -5.24
CA THR A 100 4.26 17.99 -6.70
C THR A 100 5.34 17.01 -7.16
N VAL A 101 5.01 16.19 -8.15
CA VAL A 101 5.89 15.19 -8.74
C VAL A 101 6.08 15.46 -10.23
N GLU A 102 7.33 15.50 -10.67
CA GLU A 102 7.72 15.66 -12.08
C GLU A 102 8.67 14.54 -12.50
N MET A 103 8.36 13.88 -13.61
CA MET A 103 9.21 12.83 -14.16
C MET A 103 9.12 12.74 -15.67
N GLY A 104 10.24 12.40 -16.31
CA GLY A 104 10.35 12.33 -17.76
C GLY A 104 11.29 11.23 -18.19
N SER A 105 11.15 10.83 -19.45
CA SER A 105 11.99 9.85 -20.12
C SER A 105 12.84 10.52 -21.21
N LEU A 106 14.10 10.11 -21.33
CA LEU A 106 15.04 10.59 -22.35
C LEU A 106 15.35 9.55 -23.43
N TYR A 107 14.49 8.54 -23.60
CA TYR A 107 14.71 7.52 -24.64
C TYR A 107 14.66 8.17 -26.04
N THR A 108 15.56 7.75 -26.92
CA THR A 108 15.58 8.16 -28.33
C THR A 108 15.30 6.96 -29.23
N MET A 109 14.51 7.19 -30.28
CA MET A 109 14.24 6.22 -31.34
C MET A 109 15.23 6.35 -32.51
N ASP A 110 16.13 7.33 -32.46
CA ASP A 110 17.10 7.56 -33.53
C ASP A 110 18.22 6.51 -33.47
N ALA A 111 18.23 5.60 -34.45
CA ALA A 111 19.25 4.58 -34.60
C ALA A 111 20.68 5.13 -34.75
N ASN A 112 20.84 6.42 -35.09
CA ASN A 112 22.16 7.08 -35.16
C ASN A 112 22.72 7.46 -33.78
N TYR A 113 21.89 7.47 -32.73
CA TYR A 113 22.29 7.71 -31.35
C TYR A 113 22.65 6.42 -30.58
N ALA A 114 22.86 5.30 -31.30
CA ALA A 114 23.34 4.02 -30.76
C ALA A 114 24.75 4.07 -30.11
N GLY A 115 25.37 5.25 -29.99
CA GLY A 115 26.62 5.50 -29.26
C GLY A 115 26.52 6.54 -28.13
N ASP A 116 25.32 6.99 -27.75
CA ASP A 116 25.12 7.91 -26.62
C ASP A 116 25.63 7.27 -25.31
N PRO A 117 26.53 7.89 -24.53
CA PRO A 117 26.95 7.38 -23.22
C PRO A 117 25.80 7.15 -22.22
N ASN A 118 24.60 7.69 -22.48
CA ASN A 118 23.36 7.40 -21.77
C ASN A 118 22.66 6.10 -22.20
N LEU A 119 23.27 5.29 -23.07
CA LEU A 119 22.78 3.95 -23.49
C LEU A 119 22.58 2.96 -22.34
N GLY A 120 23.10 3.25 -21.13
CA GLY A 120 22.80 2.51 -19.92
C GLY A 120 21.37 2.72 -19.36
N TYR A 121 20.62 3.70 -19.89
CA TYR A 121 19.26 4.06 -19.46
C TYR A 121 18.17 3.63 -20.46
N GLY A 122 18.51 2.74 -21.39
CA GLY A 122 17.90 2.61 -22.70
C GLY A 122 16.79 1.58 -22.86
N MET A 123 15.62 1.81 -22.28
CA MET A 123 14.39 1.24 -22.83
C MET A 123 13.31 2.30 -22.99
N GLN A 124 12.69 2.28 -24.16
CA GLN A 124 11.42 2.93 -24.41
C GLN A 124 10.44 2.57 -23.27
N PRO A 125 9.80 3.55 -22.60
CA PRO A 125 8.76 3.28 -21.63
C PRO A 125 7.70 2.37 -22.22
N GLY A 126 7.14 1.49 -21.38
CA GLY A 126 6.01 0.67 -21.78
C GLY A 126 4.78 1.52 -22.06
N THR A 127 3.75 0.92 -22.65
CA THR A 127 2.41 1.51 -22.69
C THR A 127 1.69 1.38 -21.35
N SER A 128 2.27 0.71 -20.36
CA SER A 128 1.79 0.65 -18.99
C SER A 128 2.92 0.29 -18.03
N GLY A 129 2.74 0.63 -16.75
CA GLY A 129 3.70 0.32 -15.70
C GLY A 129 3.34 0.97 -14.37
N VAL A 130 4.14 0.66 -13.36
CA VAL A 130 4.08 1.32 -12.05
C VAL A 130 5.06 2.49 -12.07
N LEU A 131 4.58 3.73 -11.92
CA LEU A 131 5.44 4.92 -11.94
C LEU A 131 6.23 5.04 -10.64
N PHE A 132 5.49 5.13 -9.53
CA PHE A 132 6.04 5.39 -8.21
C PHE A 132 5.08 4.94 -7.12
N LYS A 133 5.55 5.01 -5.89
CA LYS A 133 4.79 4.80 -4.66
C LYS A 133 4.95 6.00 -3.76
N PHE A 134 3.89 6.44 -3.09
CA PHE A 134 3.99 7.40 -2.00
C PHE A 134 3.46 6.80 -0.70
N TYR A 135 3.94 7.33 0.42
CA TYR A 135 3.60 6.85 1.76
C TYR A 135 3.02 7.97 2.59
N VAL A 136 2.04 7.64 3.42
CA VAL A 136 1.42 8.59 4.36
C VAL A 136 1.66 8.18 5.83
N ASP A 137 1.52 9.13 6.75
CA ASP A 137 1.68 8.92 8.20
C ASP A 137 0.38 8.71 8.98
N GLY A 138 -0.78 8.76 8.31
CA GLY A 138 -2.09 8.62 8.94
C GLY A 138 -3.19 8.21 7.97
N ASP A 139 -4.38 7.94 8.51
CA ASP A 139 -5.59 7.79 7.72
C ASP A 139 -5.88 9.09 6.96
N CYS A 140 -6.20 9.01 5.67
CA CYS A 140 -6.53 10.18 4.86
C CYS A 140 -7.30 9.80 3.59
N ASN A 141 -7.90 10.81 2.96
CA ASN A 141 -8.26 10.75 1.55
C ASN A 141 -7.09 11.26 0.72
N TYR A 142 -6.89 10.71 -0.46
CA TYR A 142 -5.89 11.20 -1.41
C TYR A 142 -6.52 11.47 -2.78
N VAL A 143 -5.94 12.43 -3.49
CA VAL A 143 -6.28 12.75 -4.87
C VAL A 143 -4.99 12.94 -5.64
N VAL A 144 -4.89 12.29 -6.81
CA VAL A 144 -3.83 12.57 -7.79
C VAL A 144 -4.44 13.40 -8.90
N THR A 145 -3.80 14.50 -9.26
CA THR A 145 -4.24 15.39 -10.33
C THR A 145 -3.09 15.71 -11.29
N GLU A 146 -3.42 16.15 -12.50
CA GLU A 146 -2.41 16.71 -13.40
C GLU A 146 -1.96 18.08 -12.91
N ASN A 147 -0.64 18.27 -12.88
CA ASN A 147 -0.07 19.60 -12.70
C ASN A 147 0.16 20.23 -14.07
N GLU A 148 -0.85 20.94 -14.58
CA GLU A 148 -0.79 21.61 -15.89
C GLU A 148 0.35 22.66 -15.96
N LEU A 149 0.72 23.28 -14.84
CA LEU A 149 1.84 24.23 -14.79
C LEU A 149 3.19 23.55 -15.00
N ARG A 150 3.28 22.25 -14.74
CA ARG A 150 4.45 21.39 -14.99
C ARG A 150 4.29 20.50 -16.23
N GLY A 151 3.24 20.73 -17.01
CA GLY A 151 3.02 20.09 -18.30
C GLY A 151 2.05 18.90 -18.29
N GLY A 152 1.52 18.50 -17.13
CA GLY A 152 0.57 17.38 -17.04
C GLY A 152 1.14 16.07 -17.61
N VAL A 153 0.30 15.29 -18.28
CA VAL A 153 0.75 14.13 -19.07
C VAL A 153 1.20 14.60 -20.45
N VAL A 154 2.47 14.36 -20.79
CA VAL A 154 3.05 14.76 -22.08
C VAL A 154 3.25 13.53 -22.96
N MET A 155 2.61 13.51 -24.13
CA MET A 155 2.72 12.43 -25.11
C MET A 155 3.95 12.58 -26.01
N GLU A 156 4.35 11.50 -26.68
CA GLU A 156 5.43 11.48 -27.67
C GLU A 156 5.05 12.26 -28.94
N ASP A 157 3.78 12.20 -29.34
CA ASP A 157 3.24 13.04 -30.39
C ASP A 157 2.75 14.36 -29.78
N PRO A 158 3.38 15.51 -30.09
CA PRO A 158 2.98 16.80 -29.53
C PRO A 158 1.64 17.32 -30.07
N GLU A 159 1.08 16.70 -31.13
CA GLU A 159 -0.27 17.02 -31.62
C GLU A 159 -1.35 16.18 -30.94
N GLU A 160 -0.96 15.22 -30.10
CA GLU A 160 -1.86 14.36 -29.35
C GLU A 160 -2.21 14.96 -27.98
N ASP A 161 -3.51 15.11 -27.74
CA ASP A 161 -4.08 15.60 -26.47
C ASP A 161 -4.92 14.47 -25.85
N PRO A 162 -4.33 13.65 -24.95
CA PRO A 162 -5.02 12.49 -24.41
C PRO A 162 -6.08 12.92 -23.39
N ASN A 163 -7.16 12.17 -23.32
CA ASN A 163 -8.06 12.24 -22.18
C ASN A 163 -7.42 11.49 -21.00
N VAL A 164 -7.09 12.21 -19.93
CA VAL A 164 -6.42 11.65 -18.75
C VAL A 164 -7.44 11.30 -17.67
N THR A 165 -7.54 10.01 -17.34
CA THR A 165 -8.26 9.55 -16.16
C THR A 165 -7.31 9.54 -14.97
N LEU A 166 -7.70 10.21 -13.89
CA LEU A 166 -6.92 10.32 -12.67
C LEU A 166 -7.51 9.48 -11.55
N CYS A 167 -6.70 9.20 -10.53
CA CYS A 167 -7.10 8.39 -9.38
C CYS A 167 -7.39 9.24 -8.14
N SER A 168 -8.25 8.73 -7.27
CA SER A 168 -8.43 9.21 -5.90
C SER A 168 -8.93 8.06 -5.04
N GLY A 169 -8.79 8.18 -3.73
CA GLY A 169 -9.22 7.12 -2.81
C GLY A 169 -9.06 7.51 -1.36
N ASN A 170 -9.17 6.51 -0.49
CA ASN A 170 -8.85 6.64 0.93
C ASN A 170 -7.77 5.64 1.32
N ILE A 171 -7.03 6.01 2.35
CA ILE A 171 -6.05 5.19 3.04
C ILE A 171 -6.56 5.05 4.47
N THR A 172 -6.67 3.81 4.91
CA THR A 172 -6.89 3.47 6.31
C THR A 172 -5.68 2.68 6.76
N ILE A 173 -4.82 3.30 7.54
CA ILE A 173 -3.69 2.65 8.18
C ILE A 173 -4.24 1.78 9.30
N VAL A 174 -4.48 0.51 8.97
CA VAL A 174 -4.72 -0.51 9.99
C VAL A 174 -3.41 -0.69 10.75
N THR A 175 -3.31 -0.03 11.90
CA THR A 175 -2.19 -0.25 12.81
C THR A 175 -2.26 -1.69 13.31
N ASP A 176 -1.25 -2.49 12.99
CA ASP A 176 -1.15 -3.86 13.48
C ASP A 176 -1.20 -3.86 15.02
N CYS A 177 -2.03 -4.73 15.60
CA CYS A 177 -2.17 -4.82 17.05
C CYS A 177 -0.88 -5.30 17.75
N MET A 178 0.01 -5.94 17.00
CA MET A 178 1.32 -6.41 17.44
C MET A 178 2.40 -5.68 16.66
N ALA A 179 3.31 -4.99 17.35
CA ALA A 179 4.41 -4.28 16.70
C ALA A 179 5.38 -5.26 16.01
N ALA A 180 6.00 -4.82 14.91
CA ALA A 180 7.02 -5.59 14.19
C ALA A 180 8.24 -5.96 15.06
N THR A 181 8.48 -5.21 16.14
CA THR A 181 9.54 -5.47 17.12
C THR A 181 9.17 -6.53 18.17
N ASN A 182 7.93 -7.00 18.21
CA ASN A 182 7.49 -8.05 19.13
C ASN A 182 8.11 -9.41 18.72
N PRO A 183 8.66 -10.20 19.65
CA PRO A 183 9.24 -11.52 19.34
C PRO A 183 8.29 -12.50 18.66
N GLY A 184 6.97 -12.35 18.85
CA GLY A 184 5.92 -13.15 18.22
C GLY A 184 5.47 -12.67 16.84
N TYR A 185 5.96 -11.53 16.34
CA TYR A 185 5.45 -10.90 15.11
C TYR A 185 5.60 -11.78 13.87
N ALA A 186 6.75 -12.43 13.72
CA ALA A 186 6.96 -13.36 12.62
C ALA A 186 5.98 -14.55 12.66
N ASN A 187 5.62 -15.03 13.85
CA ASN A 187 4.67 -16.12 14.01
C ASN A 187 3.23 -15.65 13.79
N TRP A 188 2.90 -14.42 14.18
CA TRP A 188 1.60 -13.81 13.90
C TRP A 188 1.39 -13.62 12.40
N LEU A 189 2.41 -13.10 11.69
CA LEU A 189 2.42 -13.03 10.23
C LEU A 189 2.28 -14.41 9.58
N TYR A 190 2.97 -15.43 10.12
CA TYR A 190 2.89 -16.81 9.63
C TYR A 190 1.45 -17.34 9.63
N TRP A 191 0.68 -17.02 10.68
CA TRP A 191 -0.71 -17.41 10.82
C TRP A 191 -1.70 -16.49 10.09
N GLY A 192 -1.22 -15.51 9.34
CA GLY A 192 -2.06 -14.57 8.61
C GLY A 192 -2.69 -13.49 9.50
N LYS A 193 -1.97 -13.07 10.54
CA LYS A 193 -2.38 -12.02 11.49
C LYS A 193 -3.72 -12.31 12.19
N PRO A 194 -3.87 -13.46 12.89
CA PRO A 194 -5.14 -13.77 13.54
C PRO A 194 -5.52 -12.72 14.59
N ASP A 195 -6.76 -12.19 14.48
CA ASP A 195 -7.31 -11.18 15.40
C ASP A 195 -7.27 -11.64 16.86
N CYS A 196 -7.42 -12.95 17.08
CA CYS A 196 -7.44 -13.50 18.43
C CYS A 196 -6.14 -13.34 19.18
N TRP A 197 -4.99 -13.32 18.50
CA TRP A 197 -3.72 -13.04 19.15
C TRP A 197 -3.68 -11.63 19.70
N CYS A 198 -4.46 -10.73 19.11
CA CYS A 198 -4.64 -9.42 19.68
C CYS A 198 -5.34 -9.48 21.04
N TYR A 199 -5.95 -10.58 21.52
CA TYR A 199 -6.78 -10.52 22.74
C TYR A 199 -6.11 -9.99 24.03
N LYS A 200 -6.85 -9.28 24.91
CA LYS A 200 -6.36 -8.45 26.06
C LYS A 200 -5.66 -9.34 27.03
N ARG A 201 -6.15 -10.55 27.08
CA ARG A 201 -5.73 -11.60 27.97
C ARG A 201 -5.41 -12.85 27.16
N GLN A 202 -5.16 -12.74 25.85
CA GLN A 202 -4.85 -13.91 25.01
C GLN A 202 -3.63 -14.63 25.56
N CYS A 203 -2.55 -13.90 25.82
CA CYS A 203 -1.33 -14.40 26.46
C CYS A 203 -1.52 -14.89 27.92
N ARG A 204 -2.76 -14.92 28.42
CA ARG A 204 -3.19 -15.42 29.72
C ARG A 204 -4.23 -16.52 29.61
N GLY A 205 -4.61 -16.95 28.40
CA GLY A 205 -5.54 -18.06 28.20
C GLY A 205 -6.89 -17.68 27.61
N ASP A 206 -7.12 -16.41 27.25
CA ASP A 206 -8.36 -15.95 26.61
C ASP A 206 -8.34 -16.33 25.12
N VAL A 207 -9.07 -17.38 24.75
CA VAL A 207 -9.03 -17.97 23.40
C VAL A 207 -10.07 -17.31 22.49
N ASP A 208 -11.23 -16.94 23.04
CA ASP A 208 -12.37 -16.43 22.26
C ASP A 208 -12.62 -14.93 22.41
N GLY A 209 -11.95 -14.25 23.35
CA GLY A 209 -12.11 -12.82 23.60
C GLY A 209 -13.38 -12.49 24.36
N LEU A 210 -14.11 -13.49 24.88
CA LEU A 210 -15.44 -13.32 25.47
C LEU A 210 -15.44 -13.55 26.96
N LYS A 211 -15.90 -12.54 27.69
CA LYS A 211 -16.05 -12.61 29.14
C LYS A 211 -17.25 -13.49 29.55
N GLN A 212 -17.03 -14.42 30.47
CA GLN A 212 -18.06 -15.24 31.09
C GLN A 212 -18.29 -14.87 32.56
N GLY A 213 -19.32 -14.07 32.82
CA GLY A 213 -19.56 -13.53 34.15
C GLY A 213 -18.36 -12.70 34.62
N PRO A 214 -17.68 -13.04 35.74
CA PRO A 214 -16.50 -12.32 36.19
C PRO A 214 -15.17 -12.82 35.59
N PHE A 215 -15.19 -13.82 34.70
CA PHE A 215 -13.99 -14.51 34.22
C PHE A 215 -13.74 -14.21 32.73
N TRP A 216 -12.52 -13.78 32.41
CA TRP A 216 -12.05 -13.66 31.01
C TRP A 216 -11.45 -14.95 30.48
N VAL A 217 -10.87 -15.78 31.36
CA VAL A 217 -10.38 -17.12 31.01
C VAL A 217 -11.28 -18.12 31.71
N SER A 218 -12.09 -18.82 30.93
CA SER A 218 -13.29 -19.51 31.38
C SER A 218 -13.33 -20.98 30.96
N GLN A 219 -14.47 -21.64 31.20
CA GLN A 219 -14.70 -23.00 30.73
C GLN A 219 -14.89 -23.07 29.20
N ASN A 220 -15.33 -21.99 28.56
CA ASN A 220 -15.39 -21.93 27.10
C ASN A 220 -13.99 -21.95 26.49
N ASP A 221 -13.08 -21.14 27.02
CA ASP A 221 -11.68 -21.14 26.59
C ASP A 221 -11.04 -22.51 26.76
N LEU A 222 -11.35 -23.21 27.88
CA LEU A 222 -10.87 -24.57 28.09
C LEU A 222 -11.41 -25.56 27.03
N ALA A 223 -12.67 -25.39 26.62
CA ALA A 223 -13.26 -26.24 25.60
C ALA A 223 -12.57 -26.05 24.25
N LEU A 224 -12.26 -24.79 23.88
CA LEU A 224 -11.52 -24.46 22.66
C LEU A 224 -10.05 -24.91 22.73
N PHE A 225 -9.36 -24.61 23.82
CA PHE A 225 -7.98 -25.00 24.08
C PHE A 225 -7.77 -26.52 23.93
N ARG A 226 -8.72 -27.32 24.41
CA ARG A 226 -8.68 -28.80 24.29
C ARG A 226 -8.74 -29.30 22.86
N LEU A 227 -9.32 -28.53 21.94
CA LEU A 227 -9.36 -28.89 20.53
C LEU A 227 -8.00 -28.70 19.86
N SER A 228 -7.19 -27.76 20.37
CA SER A 228 -5.94 -27.32 19.74
C SER A 228 -4.67 -27.90 20.37
N ILE A 229 -4.67 -28.20 21.67
CA ILE A 229 -3.45 -28.66 22.37
C ILE A 229 -2.85 -29.93 21.75
N ASN A 230 -1.53 -29.90 21.52
CA ASN A 230 -0.73 -30.97 20.93
C ASN A 230 -1.27 -31.45 19.57
N LYS A 231 -1.96 -30.58 18.81
CA LYS A 231 -2.30 -30.84 17.42
C LYS A 231 -1.17 -30.41 16.51
N LEU A 232 -0.90 -31.22 15.49
CA LEU A 232 -0.08 -30.75 14.38
C LEU A 232 -0.79 -29.61 13.67
N GLU A 233 -0.02 -28.77 13.00
CA GLU A 233 -0.53 -27.58 12.31
C GLU A 233 -1.70 -27.89 11.36
N ALA A 234 -1.56 -28.94 10.54
CA ALA A 234 -2.60 -29.38 9.60
C ALA A 234 -3.85 -29.99 10.28
N GLN A 235 -3.85 -30.14 11.61
CA GLN A 235 -4.94 -30.70 12.40
C GLN A 235 -5.58 -29.65 13.32
N LEU A 236 -5.06 -28.43 13.36
CA LEU A 236 -5.68 -27.36 14.14
C LEU A 236 -7.07 -27.05 13.55
N PRO A 237 -8.09 -26.89 14.41
CA PRO A 237 -9.36 -26.36 13.94
C PRO A 237 -9.18 -24.91 13.45
N PRO A 238 -10.16 -24.33 12.72
CA PRO A 238 -10.18 -22.90 12.48
C PRO A 238 -10.01 -22.14 13.80
N ASN A 239 -9.13 -21.13 13.82
CA ASN A 239 -8.76 -20.35 15.01
C ASN A 239 -8.12 -21.20 16.13
N GLY A 240 -7.56 -22.36 15.80
CA GLY A 240 -6.91 -23.23 16.77
C GLY A 240 -5.64 -22.63 17.36
N GLU A 241 -4.93 -21.84 16.56
CA GLU A 241 -3.75 -21.04 16.92
C GLU A 241 -4.04 -19.98 17.99
N CYS A 242 -5.31 -19.59 18.21
CA CYS A 242 -5.68 -18.68 19.30
C CYS A 242 -5.40 -19.24 20.70
N SER A 243 -5.12 -20.54 20.79
CA SER A 243 -4.73 -21.22 22.03
C SER A 243 -3.22 -21.22 22.29
N ASP A 244 -2.41 -20.66 21.39
CA ASP A 244 -0.96 -20.45 21.56
C ASP A 244 -0.76 -19.14 22.32
N PHE A 245 -0.55 -19.22 23.64
CA PHE A 245 -0.54 -18.07 24.55
C PHE A 245 0.87 -17.49 24.76
N ASP A 246 1.92 -18.23 24.43
CA ASP A 246 3.30 -17.72 24.42
C ASP A 246 3.81 -17.34 23.03
N HIS A 247 3.02 -17.62 22.00
CA HIS A 247 3.32 -17.41 20.58
C HIS A 247 4.58 -18.13 20.13
N GLN A 248 4.90 -19.28 20.76
CA GLN A 248 6.12 -20.02 20.53
C GLN A 248 5.86 -21.51 20.23
N LYS A 249 6.34 -21.93 19.06
CA LYS A 249 6.30 -23.33 18.66
C LYS A 249 7.21 -24.19 19.54
N GLN A 250 6.64 -25.22 20.19
CA GLN A 250 7.38 -26.23 20.95
C GLN A 250 7.43 -27.55 20.16
N GLY A 251 8.57 -27.79 19.49
CA GLY A 251 8.72 -28.95 18.62
C GLY A 251 7.75 -28.86 17.43
N PRO A 252 6.89 -29.85 17.17
CA PRO A 252 5.92 -29.77 16.07
C PRO A 252 4.62 -29.04 16.43
N PHE A 253 4.43 -28.65 17.70
CA PHE A 253 3.16 -28.13 18.20
C PHE A 253 3.24 -26.63 18.44
N TRP A 254 2.25 -25.89 17.94
CA TRP A 254 2.05 -24.48 18.26
C TRP A 254 1.37 -24.34 19.62
N VAL A 255 0.28 -25.07 19.84
CA VAL A 255 -0.38 -25.14 21.15
C VAL A 255 0.16 -26.34 21.91
N SER A 256 0.91 -26.08 22.97
CA SER A 256 1.81 -27.02 23.62
C SER A 256 1.57 -27.15 25.14
N GLN A 257 2.51 -27.80 25.84
CA GLN A 257 2.46 -27.90 27.30
C GLN A 257 2.81 -26.56 27.98
N ASN A 258 3.54 -25.66 27.31
CA ASN A 258 3.79 -24.31 27.83
C ASN A 258 2.48 -23.52 27.92
N ASP A 259 1.66 -23.59 26.89
CA ASP A 259 0.34 -22.94 26.85
C ASP A 259 -0.60 -23.50 27.91
N LEU A 260 -0.57 -24.82 28.13
CA LEU A 260 -1.32 -25.44 29.23
C LEU A 260 -0.86 -24.91 30.60
N ALA A 261 0.45 -24.66 30.77
CA ALA A 261 0.97 -24.10 32.01
C ALA A 261 0.46 -22.66 32.21
N ILE A 262 0.45 -21.83 31.16
CA ILE A 262 -0.11 -20.48 31.19
C ILE A 262 -1.61 -20.52 31.52
N PHE A 263 -2.38 -21.32 30.77
CA PHE A 263 -3.83 -21.43 30.92
C PHE A 263 -4.25 -21.80 32.36
N ARG A 264 -3.53 -22.74 32.97
CA ARG A 264 -3.78 -23.18 34.36
C ARG A 264 -3.59 -22.08 35.40
N LEU A 265 -2.76 -21.07 35.13
CA LEU A 265 -2.55 -19.97 36.06
C LEU A 265 -3.78 -19.04 36.15
N TYR A 266 -4.52 -18.90 35.06
CA TYR A 266 -5.53 -17.84 34.90
C TYR A 266 -6.96 -18.34 34.74
N ILE A 267 -7.20 -19.61 34.41
CA ILE A 267 -8.58 -20.13 34.30
C ILE A 267 -9.38 -19.90 35.58
N ASN A 268 -10.58 -19.33 35.41
CA ASN A 268 -11.53 -18.94 36.44
C ASN A 268 -10.94 -18.02 37.53
N LYS A 269 -9.90 -17.26 37.20
CA LYS A 269 -9.46 -16.12 38.01
C LYS A 269 -10.35 -14.93 37.74
N LEU A 270 -10.67 -14.18 38.80
CA LEU A 270 -11.41 -12.92 38.64
C LEU A 270 -10.62 -11.97 37.75
N GLU A 271 -11.30 -11.13 36.98
CA GLU A 271 -10.68 -10.15 36.07
C GLU A 271 -9.52 -9.36 36.70
N ALA A 272 -9.65 -8.91 37.95
CA ALA A 272 -8.61 -8.17 38.66
C ALA A 272 -7.31 -8.97 38.90
N GLN A 273 -7.33 -10.29 38.65
CA GLN A 273 -6.22 -11.21 38.80
C GLN A 273 -5.67 -11.70 37.45
N VAL A 274 -6.27 -11.25 36.33
CA VAL A 274 -5.83 -11.58 34.96
C VAL A 274 -5.34 -10.28 34.30
N PRO A 275 -4.03 -9.96 34.42
CA PRO A 275 -3.46 -8.76 33.83
C PRO A 275 -3.54 -8.82 32.30
N CYS A 276 -3.47 -7.65 31.65
CA CYS A 276 -3.43 -7.60 30.20
C CYS A 276 -2.07 -8.02 29.63
N CYS A 277 -2.06 -8.19 28.31
CA CYS A 277 -0.93 -8.65 27.52
C CYS A 277 0.04 -7.54 27.07
N ASP A 278 -0.04 -6.36 27.68
CA ASP A 278 0.84 -5.22 27.43
C ASP A 278 2.06 -5.17 28.38
N SER A 279 2.97 -4.24 28.12
CA SER A 279 4.24 -4.11 28.86
C SER A 279 4.06 -3.62 30.30
N ASN A 280 3.02 -2.83 30.56
CA ASN A 280 2.71 -2.21 31.87
C ASN A 280 1.54 -2.89 32.61
N GLN A 281 0.89 -3.89 32.00
CA GLN A 281 -0.19 -4.72 32.54
C GLN A 281 -1.48 -3.96 32.88
N ASP A 282 -1.72 -2.80 32.27
CA ASP A 282 -2.80 -1.89 32.66
C ASP A 282 -4.04 -1.94 31.77
N CYS A 283 -4.02 -2.67 30.66
CA CYS A 283 -5.11 -2.79 29.70
C CYS A 283 -5.43 -1.50 28.93
N VAL A 284 -4.48 -0.57 28.87
CA VAL A 284 -4.56 0.70 28.14
C VAL A 284 -3.74 0.59 26.84
N PRO A 285 -4.28 1.01 25.69
CA PRO A 285 -3.49 1.06 24.46
C PRO A 285 -2.34 2.05 24.58
N ASP A 286 -1.11 1.55 24.68
CA ASP A 286 0.11 2.35 24.69
C ASP A 286 0.65 2.49 23.26
N GLY A 287 0.52 3.67 22.66
CA GLY A 287 0.86 3.96 21.27
C GLY A 287 2.32 3.74 20.81
N VAL A 288 3.18 3.18 21.67
CA VAL A 288 4.60 2.91 21.39
C VAL A 288 5.07 1.52 21.87
N ASN A 289 4.30 0.84 22.71
CA ASN A 289 4.65 -0.45 23.32
C ASN A 289 3.55 -1.50 23.07
N TYR A 290 3.10 -1.61 21.81
CA TYR A 290 2.05 -2.55 21.40
C TYR A 290 2.48 -4.00 21.63
N ASN A 291 1.96 -4.62 22.68
CA ASN A 291 1.83 -6.06 22.76
C ASN A 291 0.34 -6.36 22.84
N PHE A 292 -0.33 -6.30 21.68
CA PHE A 292 -1.74 -6.66 21.45
C PHE A 292 -2.74 -5.56 21.83
N TRP A 293 -3.17 -4.72 20.87
CA TRP A 293 -4.57 -4.35 20.53
C TRP A 293 -4.78 -3.11 19.64
N THR A 294 -5.75 -3.21 18.73
CA THR A 294 -6.63 -2.09 18.33
C THR A 294 -8.09 -2.45 18.69
N ASN A 295 -8.90 -1.42 18.98
CA ASN A 295 -10.34 -1.55 19.32
C ASN A 295 -11.18 -2.03 18.14
#